data_AF-A0A349ZMS3-F1
#
_entry.id   AF-A0A349ZMS3-F1
#
_cell.length_a   1.000
_cell.length_b   1.000
_cell.length_c   1.000
_cell.angle_alpha   90.00
_cell.angle_beta   90.00
_cell.angle_gamma   90.00
#
_symmetry.space_group_name_H-M   'P 1'
#
loop_
_entity.id
_entity.type
_entity.pdbx_description
1 polymer ?
#
loop_
_entity_poly.entity_id
_entity_poly.type
_entity_poly.pdbx_seq_one_letter_code
_entity_poly.pdbx_strand_id
1 'polypeptide(L)'
;MKKWISIVVICLLFFFMRVEDARAEESFRASIVSTYHVQVSGITEVDHEIHLENEFSTIYASQYELTINADKLEFVHAEDQLGVEIPVRTSVASGSTTVALQFEDKVVGKGKERVFHLRYHHPDLVIKTGSTAEVAIPKLLDSTNLDSYQVSIYVPQQFGELAYSSIQSFVQDQKESLNVFTYTQGAKNGVRLLFGLKQVYTFTLQYYLENTTVSQGIFQIALPPDTSFQKIVYSSITPTPESIVRDEDGNWIASLSLSGKKADTVVVEGVAYISVDPFVKIPQEQLGKYVTSPTSYWQSNHADIVSLANKLQSPRAMYEYLVNSFQYDYTRLSIGDGERRGAIRAFQSPSNVLCREFTDAFVALSRARNVPAREVNGYAYTTNKRLRPLSYEGTILHAWPEYFDADKNIWIPIDPTWGNTTGGTDYFSKLDFAHITFVLHSKDDSKPFSAGLYSSPDKTAQDVSVELSQLEIPHPELNLELEKPFVGKPNVIRVKNNTGAAWYSIPVSVIPPQGFTIQQGKVTQIPVLLPFQVVEYEVPIEQSKFSFLPARGEVTISIGGKEVQYEAQGAGYTSLILIGSISGVALVAGGVLVFRRKR
;
A
#
# COMPACT_ATOMS: atom_id res chain seq x y z
N MET A 1 25.59 59.82 -38.88
CA MET A 1 26.01 59.20 -37.59
C MET A 1 25.23 59.69 -36.37
N LYS A 2 24.86 60.97 -36.23
CA LYS A 2 24.14 61.46 -35.03
C LYS A 2 22.69 60.96 -34.84
N LYS A 3 21.96 60.60 -35.91
CA LYS A 3 20.57 60.10 -35.81
C LYS A 3 20.42 58.63 -35.40
N TRP A 4 21.49 57.82 -35.52
CA TRP A 4 21.45 56.40 -35.14
C TRP A 4 21.78 56.17 -33.66
N ILE A 5 22.56 57.08 -33.05
CA ILE A 5 22.91 57.00 -31.62
C ILE A 5 21.68 57.28 -30.74
N SER A 6 20.78 58.17 -31.16
CA SER A 6 19.55 58.47 -30.40
C SER A 6 18.56 57.31 -30.37
N ILE A 7 18.52 56.46 -31.42
CA ILE A 7 17.62 55.29 -31.46
C ILE A 7 18.18 54.15 -30.60
N VAL A 8 19.51 53.96 -30.57
CA VAL A 8 20.15 52.95 -29.73
C VAL A 8 20.06 53.30 -28.23
N VAL A 9 20.14 54.59 -27.86
CA VAL A 9 19.98 55.03 -26.47
C VAL A 9 18.53 54.89 -25.99
N ILE A 10 17.53 55.11 -26.87
CA ILE A 10 16.11 54.91 -26.51
C ILE A 10 15.76 53.41 -26.42
N CYS A 11 16.35 52.55 -27.26
CA CYS A 11 16.18 51.09 -27.13
C CYS A 11 16.90 50.49 -25.90
N LEU A 12 18.02 51.08 -25.46
CA LEU A 12 18.71 50.67 -24.22
C LEU A 12 17.98 51.14 -22.95
N LEU A 13 17.25 52.26 -22.99
CA LEU A 13 16.43 52.74 -21.87
C LEU A 13 15.16 51.89 -21.64
N PHE A 14 14.64 51.22 -22.68
CA PHE A 14 13.55 50.25 -22.53
C PHE A 14 14.00 48.88 -22.00
N PHE A 15 15.30 48.58 -21.99
CA PHE A 15 15.83 47.31 -21.47
C PHE A 15 16.12 47.33 -19.97
N PHE A 16 16.04 48.51 -19.32
CA PHE A 16 16.24 48.68 -17.88
C PHE A 16 14.95 48.90 -17.07
N MET A 17 13.78 48.92 -17.70
CA MET A 17 12.51 48.81 -16.97
C MET A 17 12.28 47.35 -16.61
N ARG A 18 12.92 46.90 -15.52
CA ARG A 18 12.44 45.75 -14.77
C ARG A 18 11.04 46.10 -14.28
N VAL A 19 10.03 45.45 -14.86
CA VAL A 19 8.73 45.33 -14.23
C VAL A 19 8.99 44.52 -12.97
N GLU A 20 9.08 45.18 -11.82
CA GLU A 20 8.94 44.49 -10.55
C GLU A 20 7.55 43.85 -10.57
N ASP A 21 7.49 42.54 -10.33
CA ASP A 21 6.22 41.83 -10.16
C ASP A 21 5.46 42.56 -9.04
N ALA A 22 4.43 43.31 -9.42
CA ALA A 22 3.52 43.95 -8.48
C ALA A 22 2.76 42.83 -7.75
N ARG A 23 3.30 42.39 -6.62
CA ARG A 23 2.56 41.56 -5.67
C ARG A 23 1.49 42.45 -5.06
N ALA A 24 0.23 42.02 -5.13
CA ALA A 24 -0.84 42.67 -4.38
C ALA A 24 -0.45 42.66 -2.89
N GLU A 25 -0.38 43.83 -2.27
CA GLU A 25 -0.16 43.96 -0.83
C GLU A 25 -1.43 43.49 -0.14
N GLU A 26 -1.35 42.41 0.63
CA GLU A 26 -2.49 41.82 1.30
C GLU A 26 -2.99 42.75 2.42
N SER A 27 -4.32 42.91 2.49
CA SER A 27 -4.97 43.85 3.42
C SER A 27 -4.77 43.52 4.90
N PHE A 28 -4.57 42.25 5.24
CA PHE A 28 -4.44 41.74 6.60
C PHE A 28 -3.47 40.56 6.65
N ARG A 29 -2.73 40.45 7.77
CA ARG A 29 -1.91 39.29 8.12
C ARG A 29 -2.53 38.53 9.28
N ALA A 30 -2.49 37.20 9.22
CA ALA A 30 -3.04 36.34 10.25
C ALA A 30 -1.95 35.53 10.97
N SER A 31 -2.06 35.39 12.28
CA SER A 31 -1.34 34.40 13.08
C SER A 31 -2.34 33.54 13.85
N ILE A 32 -2.14 32.23 13.87
CA ILE A 32 -3.09 31.29 14.48
C ILE A 32 -2.37 30.36 15.44
N VAL A 33 -2.88 30.26 16.67
CA VAL A 33 -2.50 29.25 17.65
C VAL A 33 -3.68 28.29 17.80
N SER A 34 -3.48 27.02 17.48
CA SER A 34 -4.53 26.00 17.51
C SER A 34 -4.24 24.93 18.54
N THR A 35 -5.24 24.66 19.37
CA THR A 35 -5.20 23.59 20.36
C THR A 35 -6.22 22.53 19.99
N TYR A 36 -5.77 21.29 19.87
CA TYR A 36 -6.59 20.12 19.60
C TYR A 36 -6.55 19.20 20.82
N HIS A 37 -7.67 19.09 21.52
CA HIS A 37 -7.81 18.23 22.67
C HIS A 37 -8.61 16.98 22.27
N VAL A 38 -7.91 15.88 22.07
CA VAL A 38 -8.50 14.61 21.63
C VAL A 38 -9.11 13.90 22.82
N GLN A 39 -10.43 13.68 22.78
CA GLN A 39 -11.11 12.90 23.81
C GLN A 39 -10.96 11.38 23.57
N VAL A 40 -11.15 10.60 24.64
CA VAL A 40 -11.24 9.14 24.55
C VAL A 40 -12.41 8.67 23.67
N SER A 41 -13.44 9.49 23.46
CA SER A 41 -14.52 9.20 22.51
C SER A 41 -14.06 9.22 21.03
N GLY A 42 -12.96 9.91 20.73
CA GLY A 42 -12.55 10.25 19.36
C GLY A 42 -13.01 11.64 18.90
N ILE A 43 -13.94 12.27 19.63
CA ILE A 43 -14.28 13.69 19.39
C ILE A 43 -13.07 14.53 19.78
N THR A 44 -12.73 15.49 18.92
CA THR A 44 -11.64 16.45 19.19
C THR A 44 -12.22 17.83 19.45
N GLU A 45 -11.93 18.40 20.61
CA GLU A 45 -12.24 19.79 20.92
C GLU A 45 -11.15 20.66 20.31
N VAL A 46 -11.54 21.64 19.51
CA VAL A 46 -10.61 22.52 18.80
C VAL A 46 -10.81 23.95 19.26
N ASP A 47 -9.73 24.63 19.58
CA ASP A 47 -9.68 26.07 19.87
C ASP A 47 -8.64 26.73 18.96
N HIS A 48 -9.09 27.67 18.13
CA HIS A 48 -8.23 28.55 17.35
C HIS A 48 -8.21 29.94 17.98
N GLU A 49 -7.07 30.35 18.50
CA GLU A 49 -6.78 31.74 18.83
C GLU A 49 -6.21 32.42 17.58
N ILE A 50 -6.97 33.36 17.02
CA ILE A 50 -6.68 33.99 15.74
C ILE A 50 -6.34 35.46 15.98
N HIS A 51 -5.15 35.86 15.51
CA HIS A 51 -4.62 37.21 15.55
C HIS A 51 -4.64 37.78 14.14
N LEU A 52 -5.43 38.82 13.91
CA LEU A 52 -5.59 39.49 12.62
C LEU A 52 -5.04 40.90 12.68
N GLU A 53 -3.86 41.11 12.08
CA GLU A 53 -3.17 42.40 12.01
C GLU A 53 -3.56 43.13 10.72
N ASN A 54 -3.94 44.40 10.84
CA ASN A 54 -4.31 45.26 9.72
C ASN A 54 -3.08 45.95 9.12
N GLU A 55 -2.83 45.77 7.83
CA GLU A 55 -1.67 46.34 7.14
C GLU A 55 -1.90 47.76 6.62
N PHE A 56 -3.15 48.25 6.66
CA PHE A 56 -3.55 49.55 6.13
C PHE A 56 -4.26 50.40 7.19
N SER A 57 -4.09 51.72 7.11
CA SER A 57 -4.71 52.65 8.05
C SER A 57 -6.18 52.98 7.75
N THR A 58 -6.69 52.59 6.58
CA THR A 58 -7.98 53.07 6.04
C THR A 58 -9.06 52.00 5.96
N ILE A 59 -8.72 50.73 6.22
CA ILE A 59 -9.64 49.60 6.16
C ILE A 59 -9.77 48.95 7.53
N TYR A 60 -10.76 48.07 7.69
CA TYR A 60 -10.93 47.20 8.85
C TYR A 60 -11.64 45.91 8.41
N ALA A 61 -11.41 44.81 9.12
CA ALA A 61 -12.10 43.56 8.85
C ALA A 61 -13.51 43.60 9.46
N SER A 62 -14.54 43.42 8.63
CA SER A 62 -15.94 43.32 9.07
C SER A 62 -16.42 41.87 9.21
N GLN A 63 -15.70 40.93 8.61
CA GLN A 63 -16.00 39.50 8.66
C GLN A 63 -14.72 38.68 8.56
N TYR A 64 -14.79 37.44 9.01
CA TYR A 64 -13.74 36.43 8.86
C TYR A 64 -14.38 35.10 8.46
N GLU A 65 -13.78 34.38 7.53
CA GLU A 65 -14.27 33.08 7.06
C GLU A 65 -13.14 32.05 7.17
N LEU A 66 -13.46 30.89 7.72
CA LEU A 66 -12.56 29.73 7.79
C LEU A 66 -13.27 28.51 7.22
N THR A 67 -12.62 27.81 6.30
CA THR A 67 -13.14 26.55 5.75
C THR A 67 -12.40 25.37 6.36
N ILE A 68 -13.16 24.46 6.96
CA ILE A 68 -12.65 23.28 7.67
C ILE A 68 -13.12 22.02 6.94
N ASN A 69 -12.23 21.04 6.76
CA ASN A 69 -12.58 19.77 6.12
C ASN A 69 -13.36 18.87 7.08
N ALA A 70 -14.67 19.11 7.18
CA ALA A 70 -15.56 18.40 8.07
C ALA A 70 -16.98 18.34 7.51
N ASP A 71 -17.58 17.17 7.73
CA ASP A 71 -18.98 16.81 7.50
C ASP A 71 -19.96 17.84 8.01
N LYS A 72 -19.68 18.10 9.28
CA LYS A 72 -20.45 18.89 10.20
C LYS A 72 -19.54 19.11 11.40
N LEU A 73 -19.54 20.34 11.89
CA LEU A 73 -18.94 20.67 13.17
C LEU A 73 -20.04 20.74 14.23
N GLU A 74 -19.69 20.40 15.47
CA GLU A 74 -20.60 20.50 16.61
C GLU A 74 -20.14 21.62 17.53
N PHE A 75 -21.08 22.24 18.25
CA PHE A 75 -20.80 23.28 19.26
C PHE A 75 -19.89 24.42 18.75
N VAL A 76 -20.11 24.90 17.53
CA VAL A 76 -19.34 26.02 16.95
C VAL A 76 -19.70 27.32 17.67
N HIS A 77 -18.70 27.98 18.25
CA HIS A 77 -18.84 29.24 18.97
C HIS A 77 -17.59 30.10 18.80
N ALA A 78 -17.74 31.42 18.86
CA ALA A 78 -16.63 32.35 18.78
C ALA A 78 -16.81 33.51 19.77
N GLU A 79 -15.69 33.99 20.31
CA GLU A 79 -15.65 35.09 21.28
C GLU A 79 -14.44 35.99 21.03
N ASP A 80 -14.54 37.26 21.41
CA ASP A 80 -13.41 38.18 21.41
C ASP A 80 -12.53 38.02 22.67
N GLN A 81 -11.48 38.83 22.77
CA GLN A 81 -10.52 38.82 23.90
C GLN A 81 -11.17 39.12 25.26
N LEU A 82 -12.34 39.75 25.27
CA LEU A 82 -13.08 40.13 26.47
C LEU A 82 -14.17 39.10 26.83
N GLY A 83 -14.30 38.03 26.05
CA GLY A 83 -15.34 37.00 26.20
C GLY A 83 -16.70 37.42 25.66
N VAL A 84 -16.76 38.43 24.78
CA VAL A 84 -18.00 38.83 24.11
C VAL A 84 -18.22 37.92 22.91
N GLU A 85 -19.41 37.32 22.83
CA GLU A 85 -19.78 36.41 21.76
C GLU A 85 -19.81 37.11 20.39
N ILE A 86 -19.23 36.45 19.39
CA ILE A 86 -19.19 36.90 18.00
C ILE A 86 -20.20 36.06 17.21
N PRO A 87 -21.15 36.67 16.48
CA PRO A 87 -22.12 35.93 15.68
C PRO A 87 -21.45 35.00 14.66
N VAL A 88 -21.80 33.71 14.71
CA VAL A 88 -21.27 32.65 13.84
C VAL A 88 -22.36 32.14 12.89
N ARG A 89 -22.00 31.92 11.62
CA ARG A 89 -22.81 31.18 10.66
C ARG A 89 -22.00 30.05 10.05
N THR A 90 -22.60 28.87 9.94
CA THR A 90 -21.96 27.71 9.31
C THR A 90 -22.70 27.29 8.05
N SER A 91 -21.96 27.00 6.98
CA SER A 91 -22.49 26.40 5.77
C SER A 91 -21.66 25.18 5.38
N VAL A 92 -22.33 24.10 4.97
CA VAL A 92 -21.66 22.87 4.53
C VAL A 92 -21.75 22.77 3.02
N ALA A 93 -20.62 22.59 2.36
CA ALA A 93 -20.53 22.34 0.93
C ALA A 93 -19.40 21.36 0.64
N SER A 94 -19.66 20.36 -0.19
CA SER A 94 -18.63 19.44 -0.73
C SER A 94 -17.72 18.79 0.32
N GLY A 95 -18.25 18.44 1.51
CA GLY A 95 -17.48 17.81 2.60
C GLY A 95 -16.65 18.78 3.45
N SER A 96 -16.81 20.08 3.24
CA SER A 96 -16.22 21.12 4.08
C SER A 96 -17.29 21.95 4.76
N THR A 97 -17.00 22.41 5.97
CA THR A 97 -17.81 23.35 6.72
C THR A 97 -17.11 24.71 6.70
N THR A 98 -17.74 25.70 6.09
CA THR A 98 -17.30 27.11 6.16
C THR A 98 -17.94 27.75 7.38
N VAL A 99 -17.12 28.34 8.23
CA VAL A 99 -17.50 29.10 9.43
C VAL A 99 -17.27 30.57 9.14
N ALA A 100 -18.34 31.35 9.10
CA ALA A 100 -18.32 32.80 8.87
C ALA A 100 -18.62 33.54 10.17
N LEU A 101 -17.73 34.47 10.53
CA LEU A 101 -17.82 35.35 11.69
C LEU A 101 -18.11 36.77 11.23
N GLN A 102 -19.02 37.47 11.91
CA GLN A 102 -19.34 38.87 11.63
C GLN A 102 -18.96 39.75 12.82
N PHE A 103 -18.11 40.75 12.59
CA PHE A 103 -17.65 41.68 13.62
C PHE A 103 -18.54 42.93 13.67
N GLU A 104 -19.08 43.25 14.85
CA GLU A 104 -19.96 44.42 15.03
C GLU A 104 -19.18 45.72 15.30
N ASP A 105 -17.99 45.59 15.90
CA ASP A 105 -17.08 46.69 16.22
C ASP A 105 -16.00 46.87 15.14
N LYS A 106 -15.29 48.01 15.18
CA LYS A 106 -14.27 48.37 14.17
C LYS A 106 -12.90 48.52 14.81
N VAL A 107 -11.93 47.74 14.32
CA VAL A 107 -10.50 47.88 14.63
C VAL A 107 -9.80 48.50 13.43
N VAL A 108 -9.55 49.81 13.49
CA VAL A 108 -8.99 50.62 12.37
C VAL A 108 -7.59 51.10 12.71
N GLY A 109 -6.68 51.03 11.73
CA GLY A 109 -5.32 51.56 11.83
C GLY A 109 -4.28 50.51 11.46
N LYS A 110 -3.19 50.95 10.81
CA LYS A 110 -2.08 50.07 10.46
C LYS A 110 -1.42 49.53 11.74
N GLY A 111 -1.16 48.23 11.78
CA GLY A 111 -0.61 47.51 12.94
C GLY A 111 -1.61 47.33 14.09
N LYS A 112 -2.90 47.64 13.87
CA LYS A 112 -3.94 47.27 14.84
C LYS A 112 -4.34 45.83 14.64
N GLU A 113 -4.46 45.14 15.77
CA GLU A 113 -4.73 43.71 15.83
C GLU A 113 -6.11 43.45 16.42
N ARG A 114 -6.83 42.52 15.80
CA ARG A 114 -8.05 41.93 16.35
C ARG A 114 -7.70 40.48 16.74
N VAL A 115 -7.99 40.12 17.98
CA VAL A 115 -7.80 38.73 18.47
C VAL A 115 -9.14 38.16 18.89
N PHE A 116 -9.40 36.92 18.52
CA PHE A 116 -10.64 36.21 18.83
C PHE A 116 -10.39 34.70 18.87
N HIS A 117 -11.26 33.99 19.58
CA HIS A 117 -11.26 32.53 19.65
C HIS A 117 -12.37 31.96 18.80
N LEU A 118 -12.08 30.88 18.06
CA LEU A 118 -13.07 30.04 17.41
C LEU A 118 -12.96 28.63 17.99
N ARG A 119 -14.03 28.16 18.64
CA ARG A 119 -14.10 26.84 19.27
C ARG A 119 -15.16 25.97 18.63
N TYR A 120 -14.86 24.68 18.49
CA TYR A 120 -15.82 23.68 17.99
C TYR A 120 -15.39 22.26 18.35
N HIS A 121 -16.29 21.30 18.16
CA HIS A 121 -16.01 19.87 18.26
C HIS A 121 -15.94 19.27 16.85
N HIS A 122 -14.87 18.52 16.59
CA HIS A 122 -14.64 17.81 15.34
C HIS A 122 -14.76 16.30 15.53
N PRO A 123 -15.71 15.63 14.86
CA PRO A 123 -15.93 14.20 15.05
C PRO A 123 -14.97 13.30 14.25
N ASP A 124 -14.42 13.78 13.12
CA ASP A 124 -13.68 12.90 12.18
C ASP A 124 -12.14 12.99 12.23
N LEU A 125 -11.52 13.76 13.14
CA LEU A 125 -10.04 13.86 13.22
C LEU A 125 -9.39 12.59 13.79
N VAL A 126 -10.18 11.74 14.46
CA VAL A 126 -9.68 10.51 15.08
C VAL A 126 -10.40 9.31 14.48
N ILE A 127 -9.62 8.35 14.00
CA ILE A 127 -10.13 7.02 13.66
C ILE A 127 -9.66 6.06 14.73
N LYS A 128 -10.60 5.39 15.37
CA LYS A 128 -10.31 4.25 16.22
C LYS A 128 -10.58 2.97 15.45
N THR A 129 -9.59 2.09 15.46
CA THR A 129 -9.62 0.83 14.73
C THR A 129 -9.10 -0.21 15.69
N GLY A 130 -10.00 -0.94 16.37
CA GLY A 130 -9.64 -1.98 17.34
C GLY A 130 -8.69 -1.46 18.43
N SER A 131 -7.47 -2.00 18.44
CA SER A 131 -6.39 -1.67 19.40
C SER A 131 -5.49 -0.52 18.93
N THR A 132 -5.83 0.12 17.81
CA THR A 132 -5.06 1.20 17.20
C THR A 132 -5.90 2.46 17.07
N ALA A 133 -5.23 3.61 17.02
CA ALA A 133 -5.88 4.89 16.78
C ALA A 133 -5.03 5.76 15.86
N GLU A 134 -5.70 6.47 14.97
CA GLU A 134 -5.09 7.48 14.10
C GLU A 134 -5.66 8.85 14.47
N VAL A 135 -4.79 9.83 14.67
CA VAL A 135 -5.15 11.25 14.78
C VAL A 135 -4.61 11.94 13.53
N ALA A 136 -5.51 12.48 12.71
CA ALA A 136 -5.19 13.17 11.47
C ALA A 136 -5.76 14.59 11.50
N ILE A 137 -4.89 15.59 11.48
CA ILE A 137 -5.28 17.00 11.42
C ILE A 137 -4.95 17.51 10.01
N PRO A 138 -5.95 17.93 9.23
CA PRO A 138 -5.73 18.39 7.87
C PRO A 138 -4.91 19.69 7.88
N LYS A 139 -4.34 20.04 6.71
CA LYS A 139 -3.77 21.39 6.53
C LYS A 139 -4.90 22.43 6.59
N LEU A 140 -4.59 23.64 7.05
CA LEU A 140 -5.52 24.77 6.91
C LEU A 140 -5.72 25.09 5.42
N LEU A 141 -6.98 25.24 5.01
CA LEU A 141 -7.36 25.67 3.67
C LEU A 141 -7.18 27.19 3.58
N ASP A 142 -6.49 27.67 2.54
CA ASP A 142 -6.05 29.07 2.32
C ASP A 142 -5.06 29.63 3.36
N SER A 143 -3.76 29.46 3.07
CA SER A 143 -2.63 29.94 3.88
C SER A 143 -1.87 31.13 3.26
N THR A 144 -2.44 31.79 2.24
CA THR A 144 -1.75 32.86 1.50
C THR A 144 -1.32 34.03 2.38
N ASN A 145 -2.05 34.30 3.47
CA ASN A 145 -1.86 35.46 4.35
C ASN A 145 -1.46 35.08 5.79
N LEU A 146 -1.00 33.85 6.00
CA LEU A 146 -0.71 33.30 7.33
C LEU A 146 0.78 33.46 7.67
N ASP A 147 1.08 34.35 8.62
CA ASP A 147 2.45 34.59 9.10
C ASP A 147 2.98 33.46 9.95
N SER A 148 2.14 32.99 10.89
CA SER A 148 2.52 31.97 11.85
C SER A 148 1.36 31.03 12.15
N TYR A 149 1.69 29.76 12.26
CA TYR A 149 0.76 28.71 12.66
C TYR A 149 1.43 27.82 13.71
N GLN A 150 0.87 27.84 14.91
CA GLN A 150 1.29 27.01 16.02
C GLN A 150 0.19 26.01 16.32
N VAL A 151 0.56 24.75 16.52
CA VAL A 151 -0.40 23.69 16.81
C VAL A 151 0.08 22.90 18.01
N SER A 152 -0.84 22.69 18.95
CA SER A 152 -0.68 21.80 20.10
C SER A 152 -1.76 20.73 20.06
N ILE A 153 -1.36 19.47 20.14
CA ILE A 153 -2.25 18.31 20.08
C ILE A 153 -2.08 17.51 21.36
N TYR A 154 -3.18 17.33 22.08
CA TYR A 154 -3.22 16.59 23.33
C TYR A 154 -3.95 15.27 23.07
N VAL A 155 -3.22 14.16 23.16
CA VAL A 155 -3.75 12.82 22.88
C VAL A 155 -3.70 11.95 24.13
N PRO A 156 -4.79 11.28 24.53
CA PRO A 156 -4.80 10.36 25.68
C PRO A 156 -3.79 9.23 25.51
N GLN A 157 -2.98 8.96 26.55
CA GLN A 157 -2.04 7.83 26.53
C GLN A 157 -2.74 6.46 26.40
N GLN A 158 -4.05 6.40 26.66
CA GLN A 158 -4.90 5.21 26.45
C GLN A 158 -4.96 4.76 24.98
N PHE A 159 -4.56 5.60 24.02
CA PHE A 159 -4.51 5.22 22.60
C PHE A 159 -3.39 4.23 22.29
N GLY A 160 -2.46 4.03 23.22
CA GLY A 160 -1.35 3.08 23.11
C GLY A 160 -0.04 3.75 22.76
N GLU A 161 0.95 2.92 22.40
CA GLU A 161 2.28 3.37 22.00
C GLU A 161 2.24 4.15 20.68
N LEU A 162 2.99 5.25 20.60
CA LEU A 162 3.13 6.02 19.36
C LEU A 162 3.99 5.25 18.36
N ALA A 163 3.36 4.72 17.31
CA ALA A 163 4.06 4.00 16.24
C ALA A 163 4.58 4.93 15.14
N TYR A 164 3.89 6.04 14.88
CA TYR A 164 4.33 7.03 13.90
C TYR A 164 3.87 8.43 14.26
N SER A 165 4.73 9.42 14.01
CA SER A 165 4.39 10.83 14.10
C SER A 165 5.02 11.57 12.92
N SER A 166 4.21 12.37 12.23
CA SER A 166 4.71 13.33 11.24
C SER A 166 5.42 14.54 11.90
N ILE A 167 5.31 14.67 13.22
CA ILE A 167 5.96 15.72 14.02
C ILE A 167 7.21 15.13 14.68
N GLN A 168 8.36 15.79 14.50
CA GLN A 168 9.66 15.30 14.96
C GLN A 168 9.86 15.40 16.48
N SER A 169 9.26 16.39 17.15
CA SER A 169 9.41 16.64 18.58
C SER A 169 8.07 16.62 19.30
N PHE A 170 7.97 15.83 20.38
CA PHE A 170 6.81 15.82 21.27
C PHE A 170 7.27 15.64 22.73
N VAL A 171 6.41 16.01 23.66
CA VAL A 171 6.63 15.86 25.10
C VAL A 171 5.53 14.99 25.68
N GLN A 172 5.87 14.04 26.56
CA GLN A 172 4.86 13.31 27.33
C GLN A 172 4.53 14.08 28.61
N ASP A 173 3.27 14.44 28.78
CA ASP A 173 2.80 14.98 30.06
C ASP A 173 2.31 13.83 30.95
N GLN A 174 3.15 13.46 31.90
CA GLN A 174 2.90 12.39 32.87
C GLN A 174 1.82 12.76 33.90
N LYS A 175 1.56 14.06 34.15
CA LYS A 175 0.58 14.48 35.18
C LYS A 175 -0.85 14.33 34.69
N GLU A 176 -1.10 14.66 33.43
CA GLU A 176 -2.44 14.59 32.83
C GLU A 176 -2.69 13.31 32.05
N SER A 177 -1.71 12.39 31.99
CA SER A 177 -1.77 11.16 31.19
C SER A 177 -2.00 11.43 29.70
N LEU A 178 -1.35 12.47 29.19
CA LEU A 178 -1.46 12.94 27.80
C LEU A 178 -0.10 12.82 27.08
N ASN A 179 -0.15 12.55 25.78
CA ASN A 179 0.94 12.79 24.85
C ASN A 179 0.70 14.16 24.22
N VAL A 180 1.67 15.08 24.32
CA VAL A 180 1.56 16.46 23.85
C VAL A 180 2.49 16.68 22.67
N PHE A 181 1.91 16.95 21.51
CA PHE A 181 2.64 17.22 20.28
C PHE A 181 2.53 18.70 19.95
N THR A 182 3.66 19.37 19.85
CA THR A 182 3.71 20.79 19.48
C THR A 182 4.62 20.96 18.29
N TYR A 183 4.16 21.72 17.30
CA TYR A 183 5.02 22.15 16.20
C TYR A 183 4.66 23.57 15.76
N THR A 184 5.68 24.23 15.22
CA THR A 184 5.59 25.59 14.72
C THR A 184 6.14 25.57 13.29
N GLN A 185 5.27 25.45 12.29
CA GLN A 185 5.66 25.72 10.90
C GLN A 185 4.46 26.01 9.99
N GLY A 186 4.68 26.91 9.03
CA GLY A 186 3.67 27.62 8.23
C GLY A 186 2.83 26.77 7.27
N ALA A 187 1.85 26.05 7.82
CA ALA A 187 0.63 25.60 7.15
C ALA A 187 0.77 24.79 5.83
N LYS A 188 1.91 24.14 5.57
CA LYS A 188 2.08 23.41 4.29
C LYS A 188 1.55 21.98 4.29
N ASN A 189 1.62 21.25 5.40
CA ASN A 189 1.25 19.83 5.46
C ASN A 189 0.33 19.54 6.66
N GLY A 190 -0.62 18.61 6.49
CA GLY A 190 -1.40 18.06 7.60
C GLY A 190 -0.54 17.24 8.56
N VAL A 191 -1.04 17.03 9.77
CA VAL A 191 -0.41 16.23 10.81
C VAL A 191 -1.04 14.85 10.86
N ARG A 192 -0.21 13.84 11.15
CA ARG A 192 -0.68 12.49 11.39
C ARG A 192 0.09 11.79 12.49
N LEU A 193 -0.65 11.21 13.42
CA LEU A 193 -0.14 10.45 14.56
C LEU A 193 -0.83 9.08 14.56
N LEU A 194 -0.05 8.00 14.60
CA LEU A 194 -0.55 6.63 14.62
C LEU A 194 -0.14 5.97 15.94
N PHE A 195 -1.12 5.39 16.63
CA PHE A 195 -0.97 4.75 17.93
C PHE A 195 -1.35 3.26 17.85
N GLY A 196 -0.61 2.43 18.57
CA GLY A 196 -0.72 0.98 18.59
C GLY A 196 0.30 0.28 17.69
N LEU A 197 0.58 -0.99 17.94
CA LEU A 197 1.63 -1.74 17.23
C LEU A 197 1.12 -2.45 15.97
N LYS A 198 -0.05 -3.07 16.09
CA LYS A 198 -0.71 -3.85 15.04
C LYS A 198 -2.22 -3.78 15.22
N GLN A 199 -2.92 -3.90 14.09
CA GLN A 199 -4.35 -4.13 14.07
C GLN A 199 -4.66 -5.54 13.54
N VAL A 200 -5.68 -6.17 14.10
CA VAL A 200 -6.14 -7.51 13.72
C VAL A 200 -7.55 -7.44 13.17
N TYR A 201 -7.74 -8.05 11.99
CA TYR A 201 -9.04 -8.20 11.36
C TYR A 201 -9.37 -9.67 11.19
N THR A 202 -10.62 -10.03 11.43
CA THR A 202 -11.18 -11.30 10.95
C THR A 202 -11.85 -11.05 9.62
N PHE A 203 -11.71 -11.98 8.68
CA PHE A 203 -12.36 -11.88 7.38
C PHE A 203 -13.03 -13.19 6.96
N THR A 204 -14.10 -13.04 6.19
CA THR A 204 -14.77 -14.09 5.43
C THR A 204 -14.95 -13.59 4.00
N LEU A 205 -14.34 -14.28 3.04
CA LEU A 205 -14.36 -13.95 1.62
C LEU A 205 -15.07 -15.07 0.85
N GLN A 206 -16.02 -14.70 0.00
CA GLN A 206 -16.75 -15.63 -0.84
C GLN A 206 -16.39 -15.40 -2.32
N TYR A 207 -16.10 -16.50 -3.01
CA TYR A 207 -15.73 -16.50 -4.43
C TYR A 207 -16.71 -17.39 -5.18
N TYR A 208 -17.60 -16.79 -5.95
CA TYR A 208 -18.52 -17.54 -6.81
C TYR A 208 -17.80 -18.01 -8.08
N LEU A 209 -17.85 -19.32 -8.33
CA LEU A 209 -17.25 -19.97 -9.50
C LEU A 209 -18.33 -20.74 -10.25
N GLU A 210 -18.36 -20.61 -11.58
CA GLU A 210 -19.28 -21.37 -12.44
C GLU A 210 -18.50 -22.04 -13.57
N ASN A 211 -18.66 -23.36 -13.69
CA ASN A 211 -18.19 -24.12 -14.83
C ASN A 211 -19.32 -24.29 -15.85
N THR A 212 -19.33 -23.40 -16.84
CA THR A 212 -20.29 -23.43 -17.95
C THR A 212 -20.01 -24.53 -18.98
N THR A 213 -18.86 -25.21 -18.89
CA THR A 213 -18.50 -26.31 -19.81
C THR A 213 -19.10 -27.65 -19.34
N VAL A 214 -19.09 -28.66 -20.21
CA VAL A 214 -19.60 -30.02 -19.86
C VAL A 214 -18.56 -30.89 -19.17
N SER A 215 -17.27 -30.56 -19.30
CA SER A 215 -16.16 -31.29 -18.69
C SER A 215 -15.76 -30.65 -17.37
N GLN A 216 -15.05 -31.40 -16.54
CA GLN A 216 -14.34 -30.84 -15.39
C GLN A 216 -13.32 -29.78 -15.86
N GLY A 217 -13.21 -28.69 -15.10
CA GLY A 217 -12.28 -27.60 -15.35
C GLY A 217 -11.55 -27.18 -14.09
N ILE A 218 -10.36 -26.59 -14.25
CA ILE A 218 -9.60 -25.97 -13.17
C ILE A 218 -9.88 -24.47 -13.16
N PHE A 219 -10.25 -23.96 -12.00
CA PHE A 219 -10.53 -22.57 -11.73
C PHE A 219 -9.48 -22.04 -10.75
N GLN A 220 -9.18 -20.75 -10.85
CA GLN A 220 -8.19 -20.09 -10.00
C GLN A 220 -8.82 -18.90 -9.29
N ILE A 221 -8.53 -18.78 -8.00
CA ILE A 221 -8.89 -17.62 -7.19
C ILE A 221 -7.63 -17.05 -6.55
N ALA A 222 -7.60 -15.73 -6.38
CA ALA A 222 -6.54 -15.07 -5.62
C ALA A 222 -6.95 -14.91 -4.17
N LEU A 223 -6.11 -15.41 -3.27
CA LEU A 223 -6.25 -15.30 -1.84
C LEU A 223 -5.41 -14.11 -1.33
N PRO A 224 -5.84 -13.40 -0.27
CA PRO A 224 -5.06 -12.32 0.34
C PRO A 224 -3.65 -12.76 0.69
N PRO A 225 -2.58 -12.20 0.09
CA PRO A 225 -1.22 -12.61 0.38
C PRO A 225 -0.65 -11.88 1.60
N ASP A 226 0.48 -12.35 2.10
CA ASP A 226 1.34 -11.52 2.94
C ASP A 226 1.95 -10.37 2.13
N THR A 227 2.16 -9.23 2.78
CA THR A 227 3.04 -8.14 2.33
C THR A 227 4.04 -7.83 3.44
N SER A 228 4.99 -6.90 3.24
CA SER A 228 5.88 -6.48 4.33
C SER A 228 5.10 -5.96 5.56
N PHE A 229 3.92 -5.40 5.34
CA PHE A 229 3.05 -4.73 6.33
C PHE A 229 1.81 -5.54 6.71
N GLN A 230 1.60 -6.70 6.07
CA GLN A 230 0.43 -7.54 6.26
C GLN A 230 0.84 -9.00 6.44
N LYS A 231 0.32 -9.67 7.47
CA LYS A 231 0.38 -11.14 7.59
C LYS A 231 -1.02 -11.74 7.55
N ILE A 232 -1.20 -12.79 6.77
CA ILE A 232 -2.44 -13.54 6.64
C ILE A 232 -2.29 -14.92 7.27
N VAL A 233 -3.32 -15.33 8.01
CA VAL A 233 -3.46 -16.68 8.56
C VAL A 233 -4.87 -17.18 8.23
N TYR A 234 -4.96 -18.17 7.34
CA TYR A 234 -6.24 -18.79 7.01
C TYR A 234 -6.68 -19.77 8.10
N SER A 235 -7.92 -19.64 8.52
CA SER A 235 -8.59 -20.63 9.37
C SER A 235 -9.15 -21.76 8.51
N SER A 236 -9.73 -21.44 7.36
CA SER A 236 -10.33 -22.41 6.44
C SER A 236 -10.33 -21.91 4.99
N ILE A 237 -10.27 -22.85 4.05
CA ILE A 237 -10.54 -22.63 2.62
C ILE A 237 -11.43 -23.79 2.19
N THR A 238 -12.69 -23.50 1.87
CA THR A 238 -13.71 -24.52 1.58
C THR A 238 -14.39 -24.24 0.24
N PRO A 239 -14.37 -25.17 -0.73
CA PRO A 239 -13.67 -26.47 -0.69
C PRO A 239 -12.15 -26.31 -0.67
N THR A 240 -11.45 -27.34 -0.19
CA THR A 240 -9.99 -27.34 -0.13
C THR A 240 -9.38 -27.28 -1.53
N PRO A 241 -8.46 -26.35 -1.81
CA PRO A 241 -7.84 -26.23 -3.11
C PRO A 241 -6.88 -27.39 -3.38
N GLU A 242 -6.70 -27.73 -4.66
CA GLU A 242 -5.74 -28.75 -5.10
C GLU A 242 -4.30 -28.30 -4.90
N SER A 243 -4.05 -27.01 -5.08
CA SER A 243 -2.74 -26.39 -4.84
C SER A 243 -2.89 -24.89 -4.57
N ILE A 244 -1.90 -24.34 -3.87
CA ILE A 244 -1.71 -22.90 -3.71
C ILE A 244 -0.29 -22.59 -4.18
N VAL A 245 -0.17 -21.63 -5.09
CA VAL A 245 1.10 -21.19 -5.68
C VAL A 245 1.24 -19.69 -5.56
N ARG A 246 2.48 -19.21 -5.52
CA ARG A 246 2.78 -17.78 -5.55
C ARG A 246 3.05 -17.37 -7.00
N ASP A 247 2.36 -16.34 -7.47
CA ASP A 247 2.60 -15.79 -8.81
C ASP A 247 3.76 -14.78 -8.83
N GLU A 248 4.07 -14.24 -10.01
CA GLU A 248 5.15 -13.25 -10.23
C GLU A 248 4.89 -11.91 -9.52
N ASP A 249 3.64 -11.56 -9.23
CA ASP A 249 3.27 -10.32 -8.53
C ASP A 249 3.28 -10.50 -7.00
N GLY A 250 3.33 -11.75 -6.56
CA GLY A 250 3.36 -12.16 -5.16
C GLY A 250 2.01 -12.60 -4.61
N ASN A 251 0.97 -12.68 -5.44
CA ASN A 251 -0.34 -13.20 -5.05
C ASN A 251 -0.28 -14.68 -4.76
N TRP A 252 -1.17 -15.15 -3.88
CA TRP A 252 -1.37 -16.57 -3.64
C TRP A 252 -2.57 -17.05 -4.44
N ILE A 253 -2.32 -17.88 -5.44
CA ILE A 253 -3.31 -18.39 -6.37
C ILE A 253 -3.68 -19.81 -5.97
N ALA A 254 -4.94 -20.00 -5.58
CA ALA A 254 -5.50 -21.31 -5.27
C ALA A 254 -6.18 -21.91 -6.49
N SER A 255 -5.87 -23.17 -6.81
CA SER A 255 -6.50 -23.92 -7.89
C SER A 255 -7.54 -24.88 -7.36
N LEU A 256 -8.75 -24.84 -7.94
CA LEU A 256 -9.87 -25.69 -7.59
C LEU A 256 -10.42 -26.39 -8.82
N SER A 257 -10.82 -27.65 -8.69
CA SER A 257 -11.51 -28.37 -9.75
C SER A 257 -13.02 -28.29 -9.57
N LEU A 258 -13.71 -27.90 -10.63
CA LEU A 258 -15.17 -27.87 -10.66
C LEU A 258 -15.71 -28.79 -11.76
N SER A 259 -16.62 -29.69 -11.42
CA SER A 259 -17.27 -30.57 -12.39
C SER A 259 -18.05 -29.77 -13.44
N GLY A 260 -18.28 -30.35 -14.61
CA GLY A 260 -19.04 -29.68 -15.68
C GLY A 260 -20.45 -29.29 -15.24
N LYS A 261 -20.92 -28.13 -15.72
CA LYS A 261 -22.25 -27.57 -15.46
C LYS A 261 -22.57 -27.36 -13.98
N LYS A 262 -21.55 -27.17 -13.15
CA LYS A 262 -21.73 -26.83 -11.72
C LYS A 262 -21.29 -25.40 -11.44
N ALA A 263 -21.96 -24.81 -10.46
CA ALA A 263 -21.50 -23.63 -9.76
C ALA A 263 -21.19 -24.01 -8.31
N ASP A 264 -20.21 -23.33 -7.72
CA ASP A 264 -19.84 -23.50 -6.32
C ASP A 264 -19.30 -22.18 -5.76
N THR A 265 -19.40 -22.02 -4.45
CA THR A 265 -18.88 -20.85 -3.74
C THR A 265 -17.73 -21.28 -2.86
N VAL A 266 -16.54 -20.75 -3.14
CA VAL A 266 -15.39 -20.94 -2.26
C VAL A 266 -15.48 -19.94 -1.12
N VAL A 267 -15.48 -20.42 0.12
CA VAL A 267 -15.47 -19.62 1.33
C VAL A 267 -14.07 -19.68 1.95
N VAL A 268 -13.47 -18.52 2.17
CA VAL A 268 -12.15 -18.35 2.76
C VAL A 268 -12.31 -17.56 4.04
N GLU A 269 -11.87 -18.14 5.16
CA GLU A 269 -11.92 -17.50 6.48
C GLU A 269 -10.52 -17.36 7.03
N GLY A 270 -10.25 -16.25 7.72
CA GLY A 270 -8.94 -16.05 8.32
C GLY A 270 -8.81 -14.75 9.09
N VAL A 271 -7.55 -14.47 9.43
CA VAL A 271 -7.13 -13.29 10.18
C VAL A 271 -6.07 -12.54 9.40
N ALA A 272 -6.19 -11.21 9.34
CA ALA A 272 -5.19 -10.30 8.80
C ALA A 272 -4.56 -9.46 9.91
N TYR A 273 -3.24 -9.48 9.99
CA TYR A 273 -2.44 -8.63 10.86
C TYR A 273 -1.86 -7.49 10.05
N ILE A 274 -2.22 -6.25 10.40
CA ILE A 274 -1.75 -5.04 9.71
C ILE A 274 -0.84 -4.26 10.66
N SER A 275 0.27 -3.75 10.13
CA SER A 275 1.17 -2.85 10.85
C SER A 275 1.66 -1.73 9.94
N VAL A 276 1.97 -0.58 10.54
CA VAL A 276 2.57 0.55 9.85
C VAL A 276 4.06 0.34 9.59
N ASP A 277 4.71 -0.56 10.33
CA ASP A 277 6.11 -0.92 10.11
C ASP A 277 6.25 -2.32 9.51
N PRO A 278 7.26 -2.54 8.65
CA PRO A 278 7.44 -3.82 8.00
C PRO A 278 7.82 -4.88 9.05
N PHE A 279 7.02 -5.94 9.17
CA PHE A 279 7.23 -7.01 10.15
C PHE A 279 7.28 -8.41 9.53
N VAL A 280 6.84 -8.56 8.28
CA VAL A 280 6.98 -9.80 7.53
C VAL A 280 8.20 -9.69 6.62
N LYS A 281 9.16 -10.58 6.81
CA LYS A 281 10.38 -10.64 5.99
C LYS A 281 10.16 -11.58 4.82
N ILE A 282 9.56 -11.05 3.75
CA ILE A 282 9.36 -11.80 2.51
C ILE A 282 10.67 -11.76 1.70
N PRO A 283 11.28 -12.91 1.36
CA PRO A 283 12.47 -12.94 0.52
C PRO A 283 12.14 -12.31 -0.82
N GLN A 284 12.92 -11.29 -1.17
CA GLN A 284 12.68 -10.59 -2.42
C GLN A 284 13.33 -11.33 -3.58
N GLU A 285 12.51 -11.61 -4.58
CA GLU A 285 12.97 -12.10 -5.89
C GLU A 285 13.40 -10.93 -6.77
N GLN A 286 14.21 -11.22 -7.77
CA GLN A 286 14.61 -10.23 -8.77
C GLN A 286 13.36 -9.69 -9.48
N LEU A 287 13.12 -8.39 -9.36
CA LEU A 287 11.98 -7.75 -10.01
C LEU A 287 12.11 -7.87 -11.53
N GLY A 288 11.08 -8.45 -12.17
CA GLY A 288 11.03 -8.53 -13.62
C GLY A 288 10.74 -7.16 -14.26
N LYS A 289 11.05 -7.01 -15.55
CA LYS A 289 10.89 -5.73 -16.27
C LYS A 289 9.43 -5.21 -16.29
N TYR A 290 8.46 -6.11 -16.16
CA TYR A 290 7.02 -5.81 -16.21
C TYR A 290 6.57 -4.76 -15.17
N VAL A 291 7.23 -4.67 -14.02
CA VAL A 291 6.94 -3.69 -12.97
C VAL A 291 7.22 -2.23 -13.38
N THR A 292 7.86 -2.03 -14.53
CA THR A 292 8.14 -0.71 -15.15
C THR A 292 7.51 -0.57 -16.54
N SER A 293 6.94 -1.64 -17.08
CA SER A 293 6.37 -1.64 -18.43
C SER A 293 4.98 -0.98 -18.46
N PRO A 294 4.59 -0.36 -19.59
CA PRO A 294 3.24 0.15 -19.77
C PRO A 294 2.23 -1.00 -19.93
N THR A 295 0.99 -0.72 -19.58
CA THR A 295 -0.18 -1.61 -19.78
C THR A 295 -1.35 -0.82 -20.37
N SER A 296 -2.54 -1.44 -20.46
CA SER A 296 -3.75 -0.81 -20.97
C SER A 296 -4.19 0.38 -20.12
N TYR A 297 -4.06 0.29 -18.78
CA TYR A 297 -4.43 1.36 -17.84
C TYR A 297 -3.22 2.16 -17.33
N TRP A 298 -2.02 1.60 -17.34
CA TRP A 298 -0.79 2.29 -16.93
C TRP A 298 0.03 2.68 -18.15
N GLN A 299 -0.41 3.72 -18.87
CA GLN A 299 0.21 4.11 -20.14
C GLN A 299 1.54 4.87 -19.94
N SER A 300 2.50 4.28 -19.23
CA SER A 300 3.78 4.90 -18.81
C SER A 300 4.70 5.34 -19.96
N ASN A 301 4.41 4.91 -21.19
CA ASN A 301 5.11 5.32 -22.40
C ASN A 301 4.41 6.49 -23.14
N HIS A 302 3.25 6.96 -22.69
CA HIS A 302 2.55 8.08 -23.30
C HIS A 302 3.35 9.37 -23.12
N ALA A 303 3.49 10.17 -24.19
CA ALA A 303 4.36 11.34 -24.20
C ALA A 303 4.05 12.35 -23.08
N ASP A 304 2.77 12.61 -22.82
CA ASP A 304 2.34 13.52 -21.74
C ASP A 304 2.71 13.00 -20.35
N ILE A 305 2.55 11.69 -20.11
CA ILE A 305 2.90 11.05 -18.84
C ILE A 305 4.41 11.10 -18.64
N VAL A 306 5.20 10.77 -19.68
CA VAL A 306 6.66 10.86 -19.64
C VAL A 306 7.12 12.30 -19.38
N SER A 307 6.54 13.29 -20.05
CA SER A 307 6.84 14.71 -19.87
C SER A 307 6.56 15.17 -18.44
N LEU A 308 5.39 14.83 -17.89
CA LEU A 308 5.02 15.17 -16.52
C LEU A 308 5.89 14.45 -15.49
N ALA A 309 6.14 13.16 -15.67
CA ALA A 309 6.98 12.39 -14.76
C ALA A 309 8.43 12.92 -14.70
N ASN A 310 8.96 13.38 -15.84
CA ASN A 310 10.25 14.07 -15.91
C ASN A 310 10.25 15.45 -15.25
N LYS A 311 9.10 16.09 -15.05
CA LYS A 311 9.02 17.34 -14.26
C LYS A 311 8.98 17.04 -12.77
N LEU A 312 8.22 16.01 -12.36
CA LEU A 312 7.99 15.68 -10.95
C LEU A 312 9.17 14.95 -10.29
N GLN A 313 9.94 14.17 -11.06
CA GLN A 313 11.20 13.53 -10.65
C GLN A 313 11.11 12.41 -9.60
N SER A 314 10.24 12.52 -8.58
CA SER A 314 10.18 11.57 -7.45
C SER A 314 8.76 11.07 -7.15
N PRO A 315 8.61 9.88 -6.51
CA PRO A 315 7.33 9.38 -6.03
C PRO A 315 6.58 10.38 -5.13
N ARG A 316 7.30 11.09 -4.25
CA ARG A 316 6.71 12.11 -3.37
C ARG A 316 6.07 13.25 -4.17
N ALA A 317 6.80 13.81 -5.13
CA ALA A 317 6.29 14.89 -5.97
C ALA A 317 5.13 14.42 -6.87
N MET A 318 5.15 13.16 -7.33
CA MET A 318 4.03 12.55 -8.06
C MET A 318 2.78 12.45 -7.19
N TYR A 319 2.92 11.94 -5.96
CA TYR A 319 1.85 11.89 -4.98
C TYR A 319 1.27 13.27 -4.70
N GLU A 320 2.12 14.25 -4.38
CA GLU A 320 1.68 15.62 -4.07
C GLU A 320 0.99 16.29 -5.26
N TYR A 321 1.47 16.06 -6.48
CA TYR A 321 0.83 16.55 -7.69
C TYR A 321 -0.60 15.99 -7.82
N LEU A 322 -0.78 14.68 -7.67
CA LEU A 322 -2.10 14.06 -7.76
C LEU A 322 -3.04 14.56 -6.67
N VAL A 323 -2.57 14.61 -5.42
CA VAL A 323 -3.35 15.12 -4.27
C VAL A 323 -3.85 16.55 -4.51
N ASN A 324 -3.05 17.39 -5.15
CA ASN A 324 -3.40 18.80 -5.37
C ASN A 324 -4.10 19.09 -6.70
N SER A 325 -3.99 18.22 -7.71
CA SER A 325 -4.52 18.48 -9.06
C SER A 325 -5.79 17.71 -9.39
N PHE A 326 -6.04 16.58 -8.73
CA PHE A 326 -7.22 15.75 -8.96
C PHE A 326 -8.36 16.13 -8.01
N GLN A 327 -9.58 15.79 -8.39
CA GLN A 327 -10.77 15.90 -7.54
C GLN A 327 -11.60 14.62 -7.67
N TYR A 328 -11.89 13.99 -6.52
CA TYR A 328 -12.66 12.76 -6.45
C TYR A 328 -14.11 12.94 -6.92
N ASP A 329 -14.58 12.07 -7.82
CA ASP A 329 -15.93 12.14 -8.38
C ASP A 329 -16.91 11.20 -7.65
N TYR A 330 -17.55 11.74 -6.62
CA TYR A 330 -18.60 11.02 -5.87
C TYR A 330 -19.84 10.73 -6.72
N THR A 331 -20.09 11.50 -7.79
CA THR A 331 -21.30 11.33 -8.61
C THR A 331 -21.23 10.04 -9.42
N ARG A 332 -20.03 9.67 -9.90
CA ARG A 332 -19.83 8.41 -10.63
C ARG A 332 -20.15 7.17 -9.82
N LEU A 333 -19.84 7.17 -8.53
CA LEU A 333 -20.24 6.09 -7.64
C LEU A 333 -21.75 6.04 -7.44
N SER A 334 -22.42 7.19 -7.34
CA SER A 334 -23.87 7.25 -7.09
C SER A 334 -24.74 6.84 -8.28
N ILE A 335 -24.16 6.81 -9.49
CA ILE A 335 -24.85 6.40 -10.72
C ILE A 335 -24.37 5.03 -11.24
N GLY A 336 -23.50 4.34 -10.48
CA GLY A 336 -22.94 3.05 -10.87
C GLY A 336 -21.93 3.08 -12.01
N ASP A 337 -21.39 4.25 -12.38
CA ASP A 337 -20.28 4.35 -13.34
C ASP A 337 -18.95 4.00 -12.67
N GLY A 338 -18.73 2.69 -12.55
CA GLY A 338 -17.46 2.10 -12.15
C GLY A 338 -16.55 1.73 -13.33
N GLU A 339 -16.64 2.37 -14.50
CA GLU A 339 -15.70 2.08 -15.58
C GLU A 339 -14.29 2.58 -15.22
N ARG A 340 -13.29 1.72 -15.24
CA ARG A 340 -11.90 2.14 -15.06
C ARG A 340 -11.41 2.85 -16.32
N ARG A 341 -10.86 4.06 -16.16
CA ARG A 341 -10.46 4.92 -17.28
C ARG A 341 -8.95 4.95 -17.55
N GLY A 342 -8.13 4.55 -16.58
CA GLY A 342 -6.66 4.54 -16.71
C GLY A 342 -6.01 5.91 -16.58
N ALA A 343 -4.68 5.92 -16.58
CA ALA A 343 -3.87 7.10 -16.24
C ALA A 343 -4.07 8.27 -17.21
N ILE A 344 -4.02 8.04 -18.52
CA ILE A 344 -4.09 9.14 -19.49
C ILE A 344 -5.43 9.87 -19.45
N ARG A 345 -6.54 9.13 -19.32
CA ARG A 345 -7.88 9.73 -19.20
C ARG A 345 -8.03 10.46 -17.87
N ALA A 346 -7.43 9.95 -16.79
CA ALA A 346 -7.40 10.64 -15.50
C ALA A 346 -6.75 12.02 -15.62
N PHE A 347 -5.60 12.14 -16.31
CA PHE A 347 -4.96 13.44 -16.54
C PHE A 347 -5.75 14.37 -17.47
N GLN A 348 -6.49 13.82 -18.43
CA GLN A 348 -7.36 14.60 -19.32
C GLN A 348 -8.64 15.10 -18.63
N SER A 349 -9.05 14.47 -17.54
CA SER A 349 -10.25 14.80 -16.79
C SER A 349 -9.98 14.70 -15.28
N PRO A 350 -9.13 15.57 -14.72
CA PRO A 350 -8.62 15.43 -13.34
C PRO A 350 -9.72 15.62 -12.28
N SER A 351 -10.86 16.21 -12.64
CA SER A 351 -12.03 16.33 -11.76
C SER A 351 -13.02 15.16 -11.86
N ASN A 352 -12.65 14.12 -12.62
CA ASN A 352 -13.50 12.97 -12.90
C ASN A 352 -12.71 11.67 -12.70
N VAL A 353 -12.29 11.45 -11.46
CA VAL A 353 -11.42 10.33 -11.07
C VAL A 353 -11.94 9.61 -9.83
N LEU A 354 -11.77 8.29 -9.79
CA LEU A 354 -11.95 7.46 -8.61
C LEU A 354 -10.57 6.98 -8.11
N CYS A 355 -10.54 6.24 -7.00
CA CYS A 355 -9.30 5.72 -6.41
C CYS A 355 -8.47 4.85 -7.37
N ARG A 356 -9.11 4.15 -8.31
CA ARG A 356 -8.39 3.43 -9.37
C ARG A 356 -7.68 4.37 -10.33
N GLU A 357 -8.29 5.48 -10.74
CA GLU A 357 -7.61 6.46 -11.60
C GLU A 357 -6.48 7.21 -10.87
N PHE A 358 -6.63 7.50 -9.57
CA PHE A 358 -5.54 7.99 -8.74
C PHE A 358 -4.37 7.00 -8.71
N THR A 359 -4.67 5.72 -8.49
CA THR A 359 -3.68 4.62 -8.49
C THR A 359 -3.02 4.46 -9.85
N ASP A 360 -3.79 4.43 -10.93
CA ASP A 360 -3.31 4.28 -12.29
C ASP A 360 -2.38 5.43 -12.70
N ALA A 361 -2.77 6.67 -12.38
CA ALA A 361 -1.97 7.85 -12.64
C ALA A 361 -0.62 7.78 -11.91
N PHE A 362 -0.63 7.39 -10.64
CA PHE A 362 0.60 7.24 -9.86
C PHE A 362 1.51 6.13 -10.41
N VAL A 363 0.96 4.96 -10.72
CA VAL A 363 1.72 3.83 -11.28
C VAL A 363 2.31 4.23 -12.63
N ALA A 364 1.54 4.86 -13.53
CA ALA A 364 2.03 5.28 -14.83
C ALA A 364 3.15 6.32 -14.74
N LEU A 365 3.03 7.32 -13.86
CA LEU A 365 4.08 8.32 -13.61
C LEU A 365 5.35 7.67 -13.06
N SER A 366 5.22 6.78 -12.08
CA SER A 366 6.36 6.08 -11.48
C SER A 366 7.10 5.22 -12.49
N ARG A 367 6.35 4.40 -13.25
CA ARG A 367 6.89 3.53 -14.29
C ARG A 367 7.55 4.31 -15.43
N ALA A 368 7.03 5.48 -15.80
CA ALA A 368 7.65 6.37 -16.80
C ALA A 368 9.04 6.86 -16.40
N ARG A 369 9.37 6.79 -15.10
CA ARG A 369 10.68 7.11 -14.51
C ARG A 369 11.49 5.87 -14.14
N ASN A 370 11.08 4.69 -14.60
CA ASN A 370 11.64 3.39 -14.24
C ASN A 370 11.63 3.11 -12.73
N VAL A 371 10.69 3.70 -11.99
CA VAL A 371 10.41 3.31 -10.60
C VAL A 371 9.40 2.16 -10.65
N PRO A 372 9.73 0.95 -10.14
CA PRO A 372 8.77 -0.14 -10.06
C PRO A 372 7.55 0.30 -9.25
N ALA A 373 6.37 0.15 -9.84
CA ALA A 373 5.12 0.52 -9.18
C ALA A 373 4.01 -0.45 -9.58
N ARG A 374 3.05 -0.65 -8.69
CA ARG A 374 1.95 -1.61 -8.85
C ARG A 374 0.68 -1.11 -8.19
N GLU A 375 -0.46 -1.61 -8.64
CA GLU A 375 -1.73 -1.42 -7.94
C GLU A 375 -1.86 -2.49 -6.85
N VAL A 376 -2.47 -2.09 -5.74
CA VAL A 376 -3.03 -2.99 -4.74
C VAL A 376 -4.53 -2.82 -4.76
N ASN A 377 -5.27 -3.94 -4.76
CA ASN A 377 -6.71 -3.95 -4.61
C ASN A 377 -7.08 -4.74 -3.35
N GLY A 378 -7.96 -4.19 -2.53
CA GLY A 378 -8.26 -4.76 -1.23
C GLY A 378 -9.41 -4.08 -0.51
N TYR A 379 -9.44 -4.20 0.80
CA TYR A 379 -10.41 -3.56 1.69
C TYR A 379 -9.74 -2.42 2.46
N ALA A 380 -10.49 -1.35 2.73
CA ALA A 380 -10.03 -0.29 3.61
C ALA A 380 -11.10 0.04 4.65
N TYR A 381 -10.76 -0.07 5.93
CA TYR A 381 -11.67 0.26 7.03
C TYR A 381 -11.89 1.77 7.08
N THR A 382 -13.15 2.21 7.11
CA THR A 382 -13.50 3.63 7.20
C THR A 382 -14.82 3.84 7.94
N THR A 383 -14.85 4.86 8.79
CA THR A 383 -16.07 5.36 9.46
C THR A 383 -16.71 6.52 8.70
N ASN A 384 -15.99 7.15 7.77
CA ASN A 384 -16.46 8.27 6.97
C ASN A 384 -16.12 8.04 5.49
N LYS A 385 -17.07 7.47 4.74
CA LYS A 385 -16.93 7.11 3.32
C LYS A 385 -16.79 8.31 2.37
N ARG A 386 -16.92 9.54 2.85
CA ARG A 386 -16.70 10.74 2.04
C ARG A 386 -15.26 11.21 2.16
N LEU A 387 -14.75 11.36 3.38
CA LEU A 387 -13.36 11.71 3.61
C LEU A 387 -12.40 10.59 3.20
N ARG A 388 -12.85 9.33 3.28
CA ARG A 388 -12.08 8.13 2.94
C ARG A 388 -12.95 7.20 2.09
N PRO A 389 -13.13 7.51 0.81
CA PRO A 389 -14.05 6.79 -0.07
C PRO A 389 -13.50 5.43 -0.49
N LEU A 390 -14.44 4.57 -0.91
CA LEU A 390 -14.21 3.23 -1.43
C LEU A 390 -14.57 3.20 -2.94
N SER A 391 -14.01 2.25 -3.68
CA SER A 391 -13.93 2.25 -5.15
C SER A 391 -15.19 1.85 -5.92
N TYR A 392 -16.19 1.21 -5.30
CA TYR A 392 -17.33 0.69 -6.05
C TYR A 392 -18.65 0.80 -5.31
N GLU A 393 -19.70 1.12 -6.05
CA GLU A 393 -21.08 1.10 -5.55
C GLU A 393 -21.44 -0.32 -5.05
N GLY A 394 -21.90 -0.41 -3.80
CA GLY A 394 -22.30 -1.69 -3.20
C GLY A 394 -21.16 -2.63 -2.81
N THR A 395 -19.88 -2.28 -3.01
CA THR A 395 -18.75 -3.05 -2.47
C THR A 395 -17.93 -2.23 -1.47
N ILE A 396 -17.12 -2.93 -0.69
CA ILE A 396 -16.24 -2.35 0.32
C ILE A 396 -14.77 -2.27 -0.14
N LEU A 397 -14.53 -2.40 -1.45
CA LEU A 397 -13.18 -2.46 -2.00
C LEU A 397 -12.57 -1.07 -2.19
N HIS A 398 -11.26 -1.01 -2.07
CA HIS A 398 -10.42 0.17 -2.31
C HIS A 398 -9.20 -0.20 -3.15
N ALA A 399 -8.63 0.77 -3.85
CA ALA A 399 -7.43 0.60 -4.67
C ALA A 399 -6.43 1.71 -4.36
N TRP A 400 -5.17 1.31 -4.15
CA TRP A 400 -4.07 2.21 -3.85
C TRP A 400 -2.76 1.72 -4.50
N PRO A 401 -1.79 2.61 -4.77
CA PRO A 401 -0.52 2.20 -5.35
C PRO A 401 0.52 1.78 -4.30
N GLU A 402 1.44 0.92 -4.75
CA GLU A 402 2.74 0.71 -4.13
C GLU A 402 3.85 1.11 -5.10
N TYR A 403 4.93 1.71 -4.58
CA TYR A 403 6.19 1.85 -5.30
C TYR A 403 7.30 1.08 -4.59
N PHE A 404 8.28 0.59 -5.34
CA PHE A 404 9.41 -0.11 -4.75
C PHE A 404 10.51 0.86 -4.33
N ASP A 405 10.86 0.87 -3.04
CA ASP A 405 12.01 1.57 -2.49
C ASP A 405 13.23 0.64 -2.59
N ALA A 406 14.13 0.95 -3.53
CA ALA A 406 15.31 0.12 -3.81
C ALA A 406 16.35 0.15 -2.68
N ASP A 407 16.43 1.24 -1.92
CA ASP A 407 17.39 1.39 -0.83
C ASP A 407 16.97 0.54 0.37
N LYS A 408 15.67 0.49 0.65
CA LYS A 408 15.09 -0.33 1.71
C LYS A 408 14.76 -1.76 1.27
N ASN A 409 14.77 -2.02 -0.03
CA ASN A 409 14.40 -3.29 -0.65
C ASN A 409 12.99 -3.75 -0.22
N ILE A 410 12.01 -2.84 -0.29
CA ILE A 410 10.61 -3.09 0.09
C ILE A 410 9.64 -2.31 -0.81
N TRP A 411 8.44 -2.85 -0.99
CA TRP A 411 7.30 -2.12 -1.56
C TRP A 411 6.72 -1.18 -0.50
N ILE A 412 6.55 0.09 -0.84
CA ILE A 412 6.00 1.14 0.02
C ILE A 412 4.57 1.45 -0.43
N PRO A 413 3.56 1.18 0.40
CA PRO A 413 2.19 1.52 0.09
C PRO A 413 1.91 2.98 0.44
N ILE A 414 1.14 3.65 -0.41
CA ILE A 414 0.70 5.04 -0.24
C ILE A 414 -0.75 5.17 -0.72
N ASP A 415 -1.45 6.23 -0.32
CA ASP A 415 -2.81 6.48 -0.82
C ASP A 415 -3.04 7.96 -1.23
N PRO A 416 -2.90 8.29 -2.53
CA PRO A 416 -3.18 9.64 -3.02
C PRO A 416 -4.67 9.97 -3.05
N THR A 417 -5.57 8.98 -3.04
CA THR A 417 -7.02 9.20 -2.96
C THR A 417 -7.36 9.78 -1.60
N TRP A 418 -6.99 9.08 -0.53
CA TRP A 418 -7.26 9.55 0.82
C TRP A 418 -6.45 10.81 1.15
N GLY A 419 -5.24 10.97 0.59
CA GLY A 419 -4.52 12.24 0.64
C GLY A 419 -5.33 13.42 0.08
N ASN A 420 -6.02 13.22 -1.05
CA ASN A 420 -6.90 14.23 -1.66
C ASN A 420 -8.16 14.48 -0.82
N THR A 421 -8.93 13.42 -0.51
CA THR A 421 -10.27 13.55 0.09
C THR A 421 -10.25 13.90 1.59
N THR A 422 -9.11 13.73 2.26
CA THR A 422 -8.91 14.19 3.64
C THR A 422 -8.24 15.56 3.73
N GLY A 423 -8.16 16.31 2.64
CA GLY A 423 -7.65 17.69 2.66
C GLY A 423 -6.14 17.77 2.85
N GLY A 424 -5.38 16.83 2.29
CA GLY A 424 -3.90 16.86 2.31
C GLY A 424 -3.27 16.23 3.54
N THR A 425 -3.96 15.29 4.19
CA THR A 425 -3.34 14.43 5.21
C THR A 425 -2.25 13.57 4.55
N ASP A 426 -1.13 13.35 5.24
CA ASP A 426 0.02 12.62 4.69
C ASP A 426 -0.19 11.08 4.73
N TYR A 427 -0.64 10.52 3.61
CA TYR A 427 -0.67 9.07 3.34
C TYR A 427 0.50 8.62 2.42
N PHE A 428 1.56 9.43 2.31
CA PHE A 428 2.77 9.07 1.56
C PHE A 428 3.87 8.56 2.47
N SER A 429 4.13 9.27 3.57
CA SER A 429 5.25 8.93 4.47
C SER A 429 4.99 7.63 5.23
N LYS A 430 3.72 7.35 5.51
CA LYS A 430 3.23 6.15 6.16
C LYS A 430 1.77 5.92 5.76
N LEU A 431 1.38 4.68 5.41
CA LEU A 431 -0.03 4.34 5.16
C LEU A 431 -0.78 4.21 6.50
N ASP A 432 -1.34 3.06 6.88
CA ASP A 432 -2.13 2.97 8.11
C ASP A 432 -2.35 1.53 8.58
N PHE A 433 -3.22 1.37 9.57
CA PHE A 433 -3.72 0.10 10.06
C PHE A 433 -5.03 -0.35 9.39
N ALA A 434 -5.59 0.44 8.47
CA ALA A 434 -6.93 0.29 7.92
C ALA A 434 -6.96 -0.46 6.58
N HIS A 435 -5.86 -0.47 5.83
CA HIS A 435 -5.75 -1.11 4.52
C HIS A 435 -5.39 -2.60 4.62
N ILE A 436 -6.22 -3.45 4.01
CA ILE A 436 -6.01 -4.89 3.91
C ILE A 436 -5.88 -5.26 2.43
N THR A 437 -4.72 -5.76 2.06
CA THR A 437 -4.39 -6.20 0.69
C THR A 437 -5.11 -7.51 0.38
N PHE A 438 -5.88 -7.56 -0.72
CA PHE A 438 -6.42 -8.81 -1.26
C PHE A 438 -5.64 -9.31 -2.46
N VAL A 439 -5.22 -8.42 -3.37
CA VAL A 439 -4.42 -8.76 -4.55
C VAL A 439 -3.44 -7.63 -4.90
N LEU A 440 -2.40 -8.01 -5.61
CA LEU A 440 -1.31 -7.19 -6.12
C LEU A 440 -1.33 -7.29 -7.65
N HIS A 441 -1.30 -6.16 -8.36
CA HIS A 441 -1.27 -6.11 -9.82
C HIS A 441 -0.02 -5.39 -10.29
N SER A 442 0.93 -6.13 -10.86
CA SER A 442 2.13 -5.55 -11.47
C SER A 442 2.27 -5.93 -12.95
N LYS A 443 2.06 -7.20 -13.30
CA LYS A 443 2.22 -7.70 -14.67
C LYS A 443 0.99 -7.47 -15.54
N ASP A 444 -0.17 -7.85 -15.02
CA ASP A 444 -1.47 -7.60 -15.61
C ASP A 444 -2.14 -6.48 -14.79
N ASP A 445 -2.79 -5.54 -15.47
CA ASP A 445 -3.41 -4.41 -14.77
C ASP A 445 -4.80 -4.73 -14.23
N SER A 446 -5.38 -5.87 -14.58
CA SER A 446 -6.78 -6.21 -14.24
C SER A 446 -6.93 -7.57 -13.56
N LYS A 447 -5.89 -8.41 -13.55
CA LYS A 447 -5.90 -9.76 -12.97
C LYS A 447 -4.74 -9.99 -12.02
N PRO A 448 -4.92 -10.90 -11.04
CA PRO A 448 -6.12 -11.68 -10.76
C PRO A 448 -7.26 -10.88 -10.12
N PHE A 449 -8.51 -11.34 -10.22
CA PHE A 449 -9.62 -10.65 -9.55
C PHE A 449 -9.53 -10.80 -8.03
N SER A 450 -9.73 -9.68 -7.31
CA SER A 450 -9.87 -9.65 -5.86
C SER A 450 -11.22 -10.21 -5.39
N ALA A 451 -11.27 -10.63 -4.12
CA ALA A 451 -12.53 -10.95 -3.47
C ALA A 451 -13.53 -9.77 -3.58
N GLY A 452 -14.82 -10.05 -3.75
CA GLY A 452 -15.85 -9.04 -4.00
C GLY A 452 -16.03 -8.61 -5.46
N LEU A 453 -15.15 -9.02 -6.38
CA LEU A 453 -15.32 -8.81 -7.83
C LEU A 453 -15.87 -10.02 -8.58
N TYR A 454 -16.08 -11.15 -7.90
CA TYR A 454 -16.65 -12.37 -8.49
C TYR A 454 -18.17 -12.22 -8.62
N SER A 455 -18.70 -12.37 -9.83
CA SER A 455 -20.14 -12.16 -10.09
C SER A 455 -20.97 -13.34 -9.59
N SER A 456 -21.81 -13.12 -8.56
CA SER A 456 -22.84 -14.07 -8.12
C SER A 456 -24.23 -13.70 -8.69
N PRO A 457 -25.10 -14.69 -8.98
CA PRO A 457 -26.51 -14.44 -9.31
C PRO A 457 -27.27 -13.73 -8.19
N ASP A 458 -26.89 -14.00 -6.94
CA ASP A 458 -27.46 -13.42 -5.73
C ASP A 458 -26.45 -12.41 -5.14
N LYS A 459 -26.16 -11.32 -5.86
CA LYS A 459 -25.36 -10.19 -5.36
C LYS A 459 -26.09 -9.47 -4.21
N THR A 460 -26.19 -10.14 -3.08
CA THR A 460 -26.41 -9.54 -1.78
C THR A 460 -25.04 -9.17 -1.22
N ALA A 461 -24.94 -8.06 -0.51
CA ALA A 461 -23.70 -7.37 -0.18
C ALA A 461 -22.74 -8.11 0.81
N GLN A 462 -22.70 -9.45 0.82
CA GLN A 462 -21.95 -10.27 1.80
C GLN A 462 -20.78 -11.09 1.21
N ASP A 463 -20.32 -10.80 -0.02
CA ASP A 463 -19.17 -11.50 -0.62
C ASP A 463 -17.84 -11.22 0.10
N VAL A 464 -17.77 -10.10 0.82
CA VAL A 464 -16.63 -9.71 1.66
C VAL A 464 -17.18 -9.29 3.01
N SER A 465 -16.77 -9.98 4.06
CA SER A 465 -16.97 -9.56 5.44
C SER A 465 -15.61 -9.36 6.09
N VAL A 466 -15.42 -8.19 6.71
CA VAL A 466 -14.21 -7.84 7.45
C VAL A 466 -14.64 -7.17 8.75
N GLU A 467 -14.17 -7.69 9.87
CA GLU A 467 -14.53 -7.22 11.20
C GLU A 467 -13.27 -6.94 12.03
N LEU A 468 -13.36 -5.97 12.94
CA LEU A 468 -12.32 -5.70 13.91
C LEU A 468 -12.28 -6.85 14.92
N SER A 469 -11.15 -7.54 15.00
CA SER A 469 -11.01 -8.61 15.99
C SER A 469 -10.78 -8.05 17.38
N GLN A 470 -11.51 -8.57 18.36
CA GLN A 470 -11.26 -8.35 19.79
C GLN A 470 -10.53 -9.52 20.45
N LEU A 471 -10.16 -10.54 19.67
CA LEU A 471 -9.52 -11.76 20.17
C LEU A 471 -8.05 -11.50 20.51
N GLU A 472 -7.52 -12.25 21.49
CA GLU A 472 -6.07 -12.35 21.67
C GLU A 472 -5.42 -12.79 20.35
N ILE A 473 -4.33 -12.12 19.97
CA ILE A 473 -3.57 -12.31 18.73
C ILE A 473 -3.08 -13.77 18.67
N PRO A 474 -3.67 -14.68 17.85
CA PRO A 474 -3.11 -16.02 17.74
C PRO A 474 -1.75 -15.95 17.06
N HIS A 475 -0.70 -16.42 17.74
CA HIS A 475 0.63 -16.52 17.16
C HIS A 475 0.73 -17.84 16.38
N PRO A 476 0.65 -17.84 15.03
CA PRO A 476 0.83 -19.08 14.29
C PRO A 476 2.24 -19.60 14.58
N GLU A 477 2.36 -20.91 14.79
CA GLU A 477 3.64 -21.61 14.95
C GLU A 477 3.89 -22.53 13.76
N LEU A 478 5.16 -22.71 13.39
CA LEU A 478 5.53 -23.56 12.27
C LEU A 478 5.18 -25.01 12.57
N ASN A 479 4.29 -25.61 11.79
CA ASN A 479 3.96 -27.03 11.87
C ASN A 479 4.13 -27.70 10.50
N LEU A 480 5.17 -28.53 10.39
CA LEU A 480 5.54 -29.22 9.16
C LEU A 480 5.23 -30.72 9.25
N GLU A 481 4.93 -31.34 8.13
CA GLU A 481 4.94 -32.79 7.92
C GLU A 481 5.98 -33.13 6.85
N LEU A 482 6.88 -34.08 7.16
CA LEU A 482 7.96 -34.50 6.28
C LEU A 482 7.69 -35.95 5.85
N GLU A 483 7.44 -36.15 4.56
CA GLU A 483 7.27 -37.48 3.98
C GLU A 483 8.59 -37.96 3.37
N LYS A 484 8.93 -39.22 3.66
CA LYS A 484 10.13 -39.87 3.12
C LYS A 484 10.07 -39.99 1.58
N PRO A 485 11.21 -40.17 0.92
CA PRO A 485 11.24 -40.32 -0.52
C PRO A 485 10.42 -41.51 -1.02
N PHE A 486 9.93 -41.39 -2.25
CA PHE A 486 9.11 -42.40 -2.92
C PHE A 486 9.83 -42.98 -4.14
N VAL A 487 9.29 -44.09 -4.64
CA VAL A 487 9.86 -44.83 -5.77
C VAL A 487 10.06 -43.91 -6.97
N GLY A 488 11.29 -43.90 -7.51
CA GLY A 488 11.67 -43.05 -8.65
C GLY A 488 12.32 -41.71 -8.29
N LYS A 489 12.25 -41.26 -7.03
CA LYS A 489 12.92 -40.04 -6.55
C LYS A 489 13.56 -40.23 -5.16
N PRO A 490 14.62 -41.06 -5.03
CA PRO A 490 15.16 -41.49 -3.74
C PRO A 490 15.79 -40.39 -2.88
N ASN A 491 16.06 -39.20 -3.43
CA ASN A 491 16.63 -38.06 -2.71
C ASN A 491 15.69 -36.84 -2.67
N VAL A 492 14.39 -37.07 -2.87
CA VAL A 492 13.37 -36.01 -2.81
C VAL A 492 12.42 -36.31 -1.68
N ILE A 493 12.28 -35.41 -0.73
CA ILE A 493 11.27 -35.48 0.32
C ILE A 493 10.12 -34.53 0.02
N ARG A 494 8.94 -34.81 0.57
CA ARG A 494 7.82 -33.85 0.54
C ARG A 494 7.73 -33.13 1.87
N VAL A 495 7.63 -31.82 1.79
CA VAL A 495 7.49 -30.92 2.94
C VAL A 495 6.11 -30.30 2.85
N LYS A 496 5.26 -30.61 3.82
CA LYS A 496 3.90 -30.10 3.91
C LYS A 496 3.76 -29.11 5.05
N ASN A 497 3.21 -27.94 4.76
CA ASN A 497 2.76 -26.99 5.78
C ASN A 497 1.38 -27.39 6.26
N ASN A 498 1.23 -27.69 7.56
CA ASN A 498 -0.07 -28.02 8.14
C ASN A 498 -0.82 -26.79 8.68
N THR A 499 -0.29 -25.59 8.45
CA THR A 499 -0.84 -24.34 8.97
C THR A 499 -1.42 -23.48 7.86
N GLY A 500 -2.37 -22.62 8.24
CA GLY A 500 -2.91 -21.57 7.37
C GLY A 500 -2.00 -20.35 7.20
N ALA A 501 -0.78 -20.37 7.74
CA ALA A 501 0.18 -19.27 7.66
C ALA A 501 1.31 -19.60 6.66
N ALA A 502 1.80 -18.58 5.95
CA ALA A 502 3.02 -18.71 5.16
C ALA A 502 4.27 -18.58 6.03
N TRP A 503 5.32 -19.30 5.64
CA TRP A 503 6.61 -19.35 6.30
C TRP A 503 7.73 -19.08 5.30
N TYR A 504 8.70 -18.25 5.70
CA TYR A 504 9.76 -17.79 4.82
C TYR A 504 11.13 -18.14 5.37
N SER A 505 12.09 -18.34 4.46
CA SER A 505 13.50 -18.62 4.80
C SER A 505 13.62 -19.75 5.84
N ILE A 506 12.87 -20.84 5.65
CA ILE A 506 12.84 -21.96 6.59
C ILE A 506 14.20 -22.66 6.53
N PRO A 507 14.96 -22.72 7.64
CA PRO A 507 16.30 -23.28 7.62
C PRO A 507 16.26 -24.79 7.31
N VAL A 508 17.20 -25.24 6.49
CA VAL A 508 17.43 -26.64 6.18
C VAL A 508 18.86 -27.02 6.57
N SER A 509 19.01 -28.08 7.34
CA SER A 509 20.30 -28.70 7.62
C SER A 509 20.29 -30.17 7.21
N VAL A 510 21.41 -30.63 6.64
CA VAL A 510 21.56 -31.98 6.11
C VAL A 510 22.82 -32.58 6.70
N ILE A 511 22.69 -33.77 7.27
CA ILE A 511 23.81 -34.60 7.70
C ILE A 511 23.96 -35.71 6.66
N PRO A 512 24.91 -35.58 5.71
CA PRO A 512 25.06 -36.54 4.63
C PRO A 512 25.58 -37.89 5.16
N PRO A 513 25.24 -39.00 4.49
CA PRO A 513 25.82 -40.30 4.81
C PRO A 513 27.34 -40.32 4.55
N GLN A 514 28.04 -41.29 5.14
CA GLN A 514 29.46 -41.49 4.86
C GLN A 514 29.67 -41.75 3.36
N GLY A 515 30.62 -41.04 2.73
CA GLY A 515 30.87 -41.11 1.29
C GLY A 515 30.01 -40.18 0.45
N PHE A 516 29.15 -39.35 1.04
CA PHE A 516 28.41 -38.29 0.37
C PHE A 516 28.91 -36.91 0.82
N THR A 517 28.77 -35.91 -0.06
CA THR A 517 29.03 -34.51 0.22
C THR A 517 27.80 -33.67 -0.10
N ILE A 518 27.69 -32.49 0.52
CA ILE A 518 26.65 -31.52 0.17
C ILE A 518 27.09 -30.78 -1.10
N GLN A 519 26.19 -30.68 -2.08
CA GLN A 519 26.43 -29.98 -3.33
C GLN A 519 26.70 -28.50 -3.05
N GLN A 520 27.88 -28.01 -3.44
CA GLN A 520 28.25 -26.61 -3.25
C GLN A 520 27.28 -25.68 -3.97
N GLY A 521 26.85 -24.61 -3.29
CA GLY A 521 25.97 -23.59 -3.87
C GLY A 521 24.48 -23.97 -3.94
N LYS A 522 24.08 -25.17 -3.47
CA LYS A 522 22.65 -25.49 -3.31
C LYS A 522 22.06 -24.88 -2.03
N VAL A 523 20.79 -24.49 -2.15
CA VAL A 523 20.06 -23.69 -1.16
C VAL A 523 19.85 -24.46 0.15
N THR A 524 20.30 -23.90 1.27
CA THR A 524 20.16 -24.44 2.64
C THR A 524 18.91 -23.94 3.37
N GLN A 525 17.91 -23.51 2.61
CA GLN A 525 16.63 -23.04 3.14
C GLN A 525 15.52 -23.27 2.12
N ILE A 526 14.28 -23.39 2.61
CA ILE A 526 13.09 -23.28 1.77
C ILE A 526 12.71 -21.78 1.74
N PRO A 527 12.76 -21.11 0.57
CA PRO A 527 12.51 -19.66 0.51
C PRO A 527 11.12 -19.27 1.01
N VAL A 528 10.11 -20.03 0.61
CA VAL A 528 8.73 -19.86 1.03
C VAL A 528 8.02 -21.21 1.06
N LEU A 529 7.16 -21.39 2.05
CA LEU A 529 6.19 -22.46 2.12
C LEU A 529 4.82 -21.84 2.41
N LEU A 530 3.93 -21.88 1.43
CA LEU A 530 2.61 -21.26 1.49
C LEU A 530 1.66 -22.04 2.41
N PRO A 531 0.53 -21.44 2.82
CA PRO A 531 -0.49 -22.12 3.62
C PRO A 531 -0.91 -23.44 2.99
N PHE A 532 -0.98 -24.50 3.80
CA PHE A 532 -1.39 -25.86 3.38
C PHE A 532 -0.60 -26.46 2.21
N GLN A 533 0.50 -25.84 1.78
CA GLN A 533 1.25 -26.22 0.59
C GLN A 533 2.10 -27.47 0.85
N VAL A 534 2.20 -28.32 -0.18
CA VAL A 534 3.16 -29.41 -0.25
C VAL A 534 4.20 -29.07 -1.31
N VAL A 535 5.48 -29.07 -0.93
CA VAL A 535 6.59 -28.88 -1.86
C VAL A 535 7.50 -30.10 -1.87
N GLU A 536 8.06 -30.41 -3.03
CA GLU A 536 9.14 -31.39 -3.15
C GLU A 536 10.48 -30.69 -2.91
N TYR A 537 11.27 -31.19 -1.96
CA TYR A 537 12.61 -30.71 -1.67
C TYR A 537 13.63 -31.77 -2.09
N GLU A 538 14.42 -31.45 -3.11
CA GLU A 538 15.56 -32.27 -3.53
C GLU A 538 16.71 -32.08 -2.54
N VAL A 539 17.06 -33.14 -1.82
CA VAL A 539 18.12 -33.09 -0.82
C VAL A 539 19.47 -32.92 -1.54
N PRO A 540 20.25 -31.86 -1.23
CA PRO A 540 21.41 -31.45 -2.00
C PRO A 540 22.65 -32.29 -1.68
N ILE A 541 22.56 -33.62 -1.80
CA ILE A 541 23.65 -34.56 -1.58
C ILE A 541 24.18 -35.11 -2.90
N GLU A 542 25.48 -35.34 -2.97
CA GLU A 542 26.15 -36.00 -4.09
C GLU A 542 27.12 -37.06 -3.58
N GLN A 543 27.31 -38.11 -4.36
CA GLN A 543 28.28 -39.16 -4.02
C GLN A 543 29.70 -38.63 -4.24
N SER A 544 30.61 -38.93 -3.30
CA SER A 544 32.00 -38.49 -3.39
C SER A 544 32.68 -39.03 -4.65
N LYS A 545 33.46 -38.18 -5.32
CA LYS A 545 34.08 -38.42 -6.65
C LYS A 545 34.97 -39.66 -6.80
N PHE A 546 35.24 -40.39 -5.72
CA PHE A 546 36.13 -41.58 -5.71
C PHE A 546 35.37 -42.92 -5.63
N SER A 547 34.04 -42.92 -5.76
CA SER A 547 33.23 -44.14 -5.66
C SER A 547 32.63 -44.55 -7.02
N PHE A 548 32.96 -45.77 -7.48
CA PHE A 548 32.56 -46.29 -8.80
C PHE A 548 31.21 -47.02 -8.80
N LEU A 549 30.73 -47.46 -7.63
CA LEU A 549 29.45 -48.17 -7.48
C LEU A 549 28.39 -47.25 -6.89
N PRO A 550 27.10 -47.42 -7.22
CA PRO A 550 26.01 -46.73 -6.53
C PRO A 550 26.12 -46.96 -5.02
N ALA A 551 26.20 -45.87 -4.25
CA ALA A 551 26.22 -45.94 -2.79
C ALA A 551 24.81 -45.75 -2.22
N ARG A 552 24.57 -46.38 -1.07
CA ARG A 552 23.42 -46.09 -0.23
C ARG A 552 23.92 -45.72 1.16
N GLY A 553 23.19 -44.84 1.84
CA GLY A 553 23.51 -44.46 3.20
C GLY A 553 22.39 -43.67 3.83
N GLU A 554 22.32 -43.72 5.15
CA GLU A 554 21.32 -42.97 5.91
C GLU A 554 21.65 -41.48 5.90
N VAL A 555 20.69 -40.65 5.47
CA VAL A 555 20.76 -39.20 5.54
C VAL A 555 19.78 -38.71 6.60
N THR A 556 20.23 -37.76 7.43
CA THR A 556 19.34 -37.00 8.32
C THR A 556 19.16 -35.61 7.75
N ILE A 557 17.91 -35.17 7.62
CA ILE A 557 17.57 -33.80 7.22
C ILE A 557 16.66 -33.18 8.28
N SER A 558 17.00 -31.95 8.68
CA SER A 558 16.18 -31.13 9.57
C SER A 558 15.69 -29.90 8.80
N ILE A 559 14.37 -29.72 8.76
CA ILE A 559 13.70 -28.58 8.11
C ILE A 559 12.85 -27.88 9.16
N GLY A 560 13.16 -26.61 9.44
CA GLY A 560 12.42 -25.83 10.43
C GLY A 560 12.40 -26.47 11.82
N GLY A 561 13.43 -27.26 12.17
CA GLY A 561 13.52 -27.99 13.44
C GLY A 561 12.87 -29.38 13.44
N LYS A 562 12.16 -29.79 12.38
CA LYS A 562 11.62 -31.14 12.24
C LYS A 562 12.58 -32.04 11.46
N GLU A 563 12.83 -33.23 11.99
CA GLU A 563 13.79 -34.16 11.41
C GLU A 563 13.13 -35.34 10.70
N VAL A 564 13.76 -35.81 9.62
CA VAL A 564 13.44 -37.09 8.98
C VAL A 564 14.73 -37.80 8.58
N GLN A 565 14.73 -39.13 8.74
CA GLN A 565 15.82 -40.02 8.36
C GLN A 565 15.35 -41.02 7.31
N TYR A 566 16.15 -41.20 6.26
CA TYR A 566 15.90 -42.15 5.19
C TYR A 566 17.19 -42.60 4.50
N GLU A 567 17.11 -43.68 3.73
CA GLU A 567 18.24 -44.20 2.94
C GLU A 567 18.37 -43.45 1.61
N ALA A 568 19.39 -42.59 1.49
CA ALA A 568 19.74 -41.89 0.28
C ALA A 568 20.38 -42.80 -0.77
N GLN A 569 20.26 -42.44 -2.05
CA GLN A 569 20.87 -43.18 -3.16
C GLN A 569 21.79 -42.30 -4.00
N GLY A 570 23.05 -42.71 -4.16
CA GLY A 570 24.02 -42.08 -5.05
C GLY A 570 23.96 -42.67 -6.46
N ALA A 571 24.06 -41.82 -7.48
CA ALA A 571 24.24 -42.27 -8.86
C ALA A 571 25.71 -42.67 -9.08
N GLY A 572 25.98 -43.96 -9.29
CA GLY A 572 27.31 -44.42 -9.68
C GLY A 572 27.68 -43.95 -11.10
N TYR A 573 28.96 -43.68 -11.36
CA TYR A 573 29.49 -43.23 -12.65
C TYR A 573 29.30 -44.22 -13.83
N THR A 574 28.68 -45.38 -13.63
CA THR A 574 28.54 -46.43 -14.64
C THR A 574 27.42 -46.19 -15.66
N SER A 575 26.51 -45.23 -15.44
CA SER A 575 25.39 -44.95 -16.36
C SER A 575 25.78 -44.12 -17.60
N LEU A 576 26.97 -43.52 -17.65
CA LEU A 576 27.45 -42.75 -18.81
C LEU A 576 28.32 -43.54 -19.79
N ILE A 577 28.76 -44.76 -19.46
CA ILE A 577 29.66 -45.54 -20.32
C ILE A 577 28.90 -46.61 -21.14
N LEU A 578 27.68 -47.00 -20.77
CA LEU A 578 26.93 -48.01 -21.53
C LEU A 578 26.25 -47.48 -22.81
N ILE A 579 26.06 -46.17 -22.97
CA ILE A 579 25.55 -45.59 -24.24
C ILE A 579 26.70 -45.37 -25.25
N GLY A 580 27.94 -45.20 -24.79
CA GLY A 580 29.12 -45.07 -25.66
C GLY A 580 29.69 -46.40 -26.18
N SER A 581 29.34 -47.53 -25.56
CA SER A 581 29.92 -48.85 -25.89
C SER A 581 29.05 -49.69 -26.84
N ILE A 582 27.77 -49.38 -27.01
CA ILE A 582 26.93 -50.03 -28.04
C ILE A 582 27.15 -49.39 -29.43
N SER A 583 27.55 -48.12 -29.50
CA SER A 583 27.96 -47.48 -30.76
C SER A 583 29.37 -47.86 -31.23
N GLY A 584 30.23 -48.37 -30.32
CA GLY A 584 31.61 -48.77 -30.62
C GLY A 584 31.78 -50.20 -31.14
N VAL A 585 30.86 -51.12 -30.85
CA VAL A 585 30.95 -52.53 -31.29
C VAL A 585 30.33 -52.75 -32.69
N ALA A 586 29.47 -51.84 -33.16
CA ALA A 586 28.97 -51.85 -34.54
C ALA A 586 29.96 -51.26 -35.58
N LEU A 587 30.99 -50.53 -35.14
CA LEU A 587 31.96 -49.85 -36.02
C LEU A 587 33.27 -50.63 -36.25
N VAL A 588 33.51 -51.74 -35.52
CA VAL A 588 34.72 -52.57 -35.71
C VAL A 588 34.43 -53.86 -36.50
N ALA A 589 33.17 -54.29 -36.63
CA ALA A 589 32.79 -55.44 -37.46
C ALA A 589 32.46 -55.10 -38.93
N GLY A 590 32.31 -53.81 -39.28
CA GLY A 590 31.99 -53.36 -40.65
C GLY A 590 33.17 -52.91 -41.52
N GLY A 591 34.40 -52.87 -40.98
CA GLY A 591 35.56 -52.23 -41.62
C GLY A 591 36.56 -53.15 -42.33
N VAL A 592 36.35 -54.48 -42.36
CA VAL A 592 37.36 -55.45 -42.86
C VAL A 592 36.99 -56.12 -44.20
N LEU A 593 35.84 -55.83 -44.81
CA LEU A 593 35.38 -56.57 -46.01
C LEU A 593 35.36 -55.82 -47.35
N VAL A 594 35.90 -54.60 -47.44
CA VAL A 594 36.00 -53.90 -48.72
C VAL A 594 37.37 -53.23 -48.88
N PHE A 595 38.41 -54.00 -49.18
CA PHE A 595 39.48 -53.53 -50.07
C PHE A 595 40.24 -54.71 -50.71
N ARG A 596 40.23 -54.70 -52.05
CA ARG A 596 41.21 -55.28 -53.00
C ARG A 596 41.02 -56.71 -53.50
N ARG A 597 40.19 -56.78 -54.55
CA ARG A 597 40.50 -57.49 -55.80
C ARG A 597 41.29 -56.53 -56.72
N LYS A 598 42.55 -56.82 -57.02
CA LYS A 598 43.28 -56.36 -58.23
C LYS A 598 44.63 -57.08 -58.39
N ARG A 599 44.58 -58.35 -58.79
CA ARG A 599 45.16 -58.91 -60.02
C ARG A 599 44.86 -60.40 -60.06
#